data_AF-A0A2N9E187-F1
#
_entry.id   AF-A0A2N9E187-F1
#
_cell.length_a   1.000
_cell.length_b   1.000
_cell.length_c   1.000
_cell.angle_alpha   90.00
_cell.angle_beta   90.00
_cell.angle_gamma   90.00
#
_symmetry.space_group_name_H-M   'P 1'
#
loop_
_entity.id
_entity.type
_entity.pdbx_description
1 polymer ?
#
loop_
_entity_poly.entity_id
_entity_poly.type
_entity_poly.pdbx_seq_one_letter_code
_entity_poly.pdbx_strand_id
1 'polypeptide(L)'
;MASSLKNMSVGLKKSPSNGCEKGLTSEEEQTKINEVRRLIGQLPDKLSVYCSDACIARYLRARNWNVKKTTKMLKESLKWRLEYKPEEIRWEDIAQEAETGKIYRSTSIDKHGRTVLVMRPSRQNTKSTKGQIKYLVYCMENAILNLPPDQEQMVVKPFLEPKTYNKVKFVYADDLNTKKIVEDLFDMDQLESAFGGNDNMGSPSHQVEPEVVSSGEKVLASDGSKHAI
;
A
#
# COMPACT_ATOMS: atom_id res chain seq x y z
N MET A 1 45.59 -33.22 -49.23
CA MET A 1 45.54 -32.15 -48.23
C MET A 1 44.44 -31.18 -48.62
N ALA A 2 43.51 -30.91 -47.69
CA ALA A 2 42.58 -29.76 -47.62
C ALA A 2 41.67 -29.46 -48.84
N SER A 3 40.45 -28.95 -48.72
CA SER A 3 39.56 -28.69 -47.60
C SER A 3 38.17 -28.42 -48.19
N SER A 4 37.15 -28.96 -47.52
CA SER A 4 35.72 -28.73 -47.67
C SER A 4 35.31 -27.25 -47.66
N LEU A 5 34.36 -26.86 -48.52
CA LEU A 5 33.31 -25.87 -48.18
C LEU A 5 31.96 -26.34 -48.79
N LYS A 6 31.10 -26.90 -47.94
CA LYS A 6 29.67 -27.13 -48.21
C LYS A 6 28.89 -25.90 -47.76
N ASN A 7 28.15 -25.29 -48.69
CA ASN A 7 27.08 -24.33 -48.40
C ASN A 7 25.93 -25.06 -47.69
N MET A 8 25.68 -24.70 -46.43
CA MET A 8 24.50 -25.15 -45.67
C MET A 8 23.47 -24.01 -45.66
N SER A 9 22.42 -24.20 -46.44
CA SER A 9 21.10 -23.60 -46.20
C SER A 9 20.42 -24.34 -45.03
N VAL A 10 19.39 -23.68 -44.47
CA VAL A 10 18.39 -24.15 -43.50
C VAL A 10 18.58 -23.67 -42.06
N GLY A 11 17.59 -22.89 -41.60
CA GLY A 11 17.21 -22.83 -40.19
C GLY A 11 16.67 -21.48 -39.73
N LEU A 12 15.44 -21.13 -40.12
CA LEU A 12 14.64 -20.13 -39.38
C LEU A 12 14.52 -20.62 -37.93
N LYS A 13 15.30 -20.04 -37.02
CA LYS A 13 15.13 -20.24 -35.58
C LYS A 13 13.87 -19.49 -35.15
N LYS A 14 12.79 -20.21 -34.91
CA LYS A 14 11.65 -19.71 -34.13
C LYS A 14 12.17 -19.34 -32.74
N SER A 15 12.15 -18.06 -32.43
CA SER A 15 12.34 -17.54 -31.08
C SER A 15 11.27 -18.15 -30.16
N PRO A 16 11.61 -18.53 -28.91
CA PRO A 16 10.60 -18.93 -27.95
C PRO A 16 9.75 -17.71 -27.63
N SER A 17 8.45 -17.84 -27.91
CA SER A 17 7.40 -16.95 -27.43
C SER A 17 7.61 -16.74 -25.93
N ASN A 18 7.93 -15.51 -25.54
CA ASN A 18 7.89 -15.07 -24.14
C ASN A 18 6.54 -15.51 -23.55
N GLY A 19 6.61 -16.23 -22.42
CA GLY A 19 5.45 -16.64 -21.67
C GLY A 19 4.64 -15.41 -21.28
N CYS A 20 3.48 -15.25 -21.90
CA CYS A 20 2.42 -14.42 -21.36
C CYS A 20 1.97 -15.11 -20.07
N GLU A 21 2.33 -14.55 -18.91
CA GLU A 21 1.68 -14.94 -17.66
C GLU A 21 0.18 -14.73 -17.87
N LYS A 22 -0.57 -15.83 -18.09
CA LYS A 22 -2.03 -15.78 -18.15
C LYS A 22 -2.49 -15.27 -16.79
N GLY A 23 -2.94 -14.02 -16.74
CA GLY A 23 -3.71 -13.50 -15.61
C GLY A 23 -4.93 -14.39 -15.37
N LEU A 24 -5.30 -14.58 -14.10
CA LEU A 24 -6.55 -15.25 -13.75
C LEU A 24 -7.74 -14.47 -14.34
N THR A 25 -8.79 -15.19 -14.72
CA THR A 25 -10.04 -14.53 -15.12
C THR A 25 -10.77 -14.01 -13.89
N SER A 26 -11.61 -12.97 -14.06
CA SER A 26 -12.41 -12.41 -12.96
C SER A 26 -13.26 -13.47 -12.24
N GLU A 27 -13.73 -14.48 -12.97
CA GLU A 27 -14.50 -15.60 -12.41
C GLU A 27 -13.63 -16.53 -11.53
N GLU A 28 -12.40 -16.82 -11.96
CA GLU A 28 -11.44 -17.60 -11.17
C GLU A 28 -11.01 -16.86 -9.89
N GLU A 29 -10.85 -15.54 -9.98
CA GLU A 29 -10.55 -14.69 -8.82
C GLU A 29 -11.70 -14.74 -7.81
N GLN A 30 -12.95 -14.54 -8.26
CA GLN A 30 -14.13 -14.58 -7.38
C GLN A 30 -14.32 -15.96 -6.74
N THR A 31 -14.05 -17.03 -7.48
CA THR A 31 -14.11 -18.41 -6.97
C THR A 31 -13.15 -18.59 -5.79
N LYS A 32 -11.92 -18.07 -5.90
CA LYS A 32 -10.93 -18.15 -4.81
C LYS A 32 -11.30 -17.27 -3.62
N ILE A 33 -11.88 -16.09 -3.85
CA ILE A 33 -12.38 -15.22 -2.79
C ILE A 33 -13.47 -15.93 -1.98
N ASN A 34 -14.45 -16.52 -2.67
CA ASN A 34 -15.54 -17.27 -2.05
C ASN A 34 -15.05 -18.47 -1.25
N GLU A 35 -14.06 -19.20 -1.76
CA GLU A 35 -13.46 -20.33 -1.05
C GLU A 35 -12.72 -19.88 0.22
N VAL A 36 -11.95 -18.78 0.17
CA VAL A 36 -11.31 -18.22 1.36
C VAL A 36 -12.35 -17.79 2.38
N ARG A 37 -13.42 -17.11 1.96
CA ARG A 37 -14.53 -16.71 2.83
C ARG A 37 -15.17 -17.91 3.53
N ARG A 38 -15.43 -18.99 2.78
CA ARG A 38 -15.97 -20.24 3.34
C ARG A 38 -15.04 -20.86 4.38
N LEU A 39 -13.72 -20.85 4.15
CA LEU A 39 -12.72 -21.40 5.07
C LEU A 39 -12.49 -20.54 6.32
N ILE A 40 -12.74 -19.24 6.25
CA ILE A 40 -12.70 -18.34 7.40
C ILE A 40 -13.85 -18.67 8.37
N GLY A 41 -15.04 -18.96 7.82
CA GLY A 41 -16.23 -19.26 8.60
C GLY A 41 -16.94 -18.02 9.10
N GLN A 42 -17.88 -18.18 10.04
CA GLN A 42 -18.56 -17.05 10.67
C GLN A 42 -17.58 -16.24 11.51
N LEU A 43 -17.67 -14.92 11.37
CA LEU A 43 -16.89 -13.95 12.12
C LEU A 43 -17.84 -13.11 12.99
N PRO A 44 -17.37 -12.61 14.14
CA PRO A 44 -18.05 -11.53 14.85
C PRO A 44 -18.29 -10.34 13.90
N ASP A 45 -19.44 -9.66 14.04
CA ASP A 45 -19.83 -8.55 13.15
C ASP A 45 -18.74 -7.48 13.03
N LYS A 46 -18.04 -7.18 14.14
CA LYS A 46 -16.94 -6.20 14.19
C LYS A 46 -15.78 -6.54 13.24
N LEU A 47 -15.59 -7.81 12.89
CA LEU A 47 -14.51 -8.27 12.01
C LEU A 47 -14.92 -8.41 10.53
N SER A 48 -16.22 -8.41 10.24
CA SER A 48 -16.75 -8.61 8.89
C SER A 48 -16.22 -7.56 7.89
N VAL A 49 -16.06 -6.31 8.35
CA VAL A 49 -15.50 -5.19 7.58
C VAL A 49 -14.08 -5.47 7.05
N TYR A 50 -13.31 -6.30 7.76
CA TYR A 50 -11.93 -6.67 7.38
C TYR A 50 -11.89 -7.89 6.44
N CYS A 51 -13.04 -8.38 5.96
CA CYS A 51 -13.17 -9.54 5.08
C CYS A 51 -14.01 -9.24 3.82
N SER A 52 -14.00 -7.99 3.36
CA SER A 52 -14.53 -7.62 2.04
C SER A 52 -13.82 -8.36 0.90
N ASP A 53 -14.45 -8.45 -0.27
CA ASP A 53 -13.86 -9.07 -1.47
C ASP A 53 -12.48 -8.46 -1.80
N ALA A 54 -12.40 -7.12 -1.80
CA ALA A 54 -11.15 -6.38 -2.00
C ALA A 54 -10.08 -6.76 -0.96
N CYS A 55 -10.47 -6.91 0.32
CA CYS A 55 -9.51 -7.33 1.35
C CYS A 55 -9.01 -8.75 1.11
N ILE A 56 -9.91 -9.71 0.85
CA ILE A 56 -9.53 -11.10 0.58
C ILE A 56 -8.65 -11.19 -0.68
N ALA A 57 -8.97 -10.42 -1.73
CA ALA A 57 -8.18 -10.32 -2.95
C ALA A 57 -6.76 -9.81 -2.66
N ARG A 58 -6.58 -8.82 -1.78
CA ARG A 58 -5.23 -8.36 -1.34
C ARG A 58 -4.41 -9.49 -0.72
N TYR A 59 -5.01 -10.27 0.18
CA TYR A 59 -4.32 -11.42 0.78
C TYR A 59 -3.99 -12.50 -0.25
N LEU A 60 -4.92 -12.77 -1.18
CA LEU A 60 -4.72 -13.73 -2.26
C LEU A 60 -3.56 -13.31 -3.16
N ARG A 61 -3.55 -12.07 -3.67
CA ARG A 61 -2.46 -11.52 -4.47
C ARG A 61 -1.12 -11.60 -3.73
N ALA A 62 -1.09 -11.26 -2.44
CA ALA A 62 0.13 -11.35 -1.61
C ALA A 62 0.65 -12.79 -1.42
N ARG A 63 -0.23 -13.79 -1.58
CA ARG A 63 0.08 -15.22 -1.46
C ARG A 63 -0.02 -15.96 -2.80
N ASN A 64 0.15 -15.26 -3.92
CA ASN A 64 0.15 -15.82 -5.28
C ASN A 64 -1.11 -16.67 -5.53
N TRP A 65 -2.26 -16.15 -5.11
CA TRP A 65 -3.57 -16.78 -5.20
C TRP A 65 -3.67 -18.16 -4.55
N ASN A 66 -2.83 -18.45 -3.56
CA ASN A 66 -2.87 -19.68 -2.78
C ASN A 66 -3.89 -19.57 -1.63
N VAL A 67 -5.02 -20.24 -1.78
CA VAL A 67 -6.15 -20.20 -0.83
C VAL A 67 -5.75 -20.60 0.59
N LYS A 68 -4.99 -21.69 0.78
CA LYS A 68 -4.62 -22.19 2.11
C LYS A 68 -3.70 -21.21 2.85
N LYS A 69 -2.66 -20.71 2.17
CA LYS A 69 -1.72 -19.71 2.73
C LYS A 69 -2.43 -18.38 3.03
N THR A 70 -3.34 -17.97 2.16
CA THR A 70 -4.18 -16.78 2.33
C THR A 70 -5.05 -16.90 3.57
N THR A 71 -5.80 -18.00 3.68
CA THR A 71 -6.71 -18.26 4.80
C THR A 71 -5.96 -18.23 6.13
N LYS A 72 -4.79 -18.88 6.21
CA LYS A 72 -3.95 -18.87 7.41
C LYS A 72 -3.55 -17.45 7.81
N MET A 73 -3.00 -16.69 6.86
CA MET A 73 -2.52 -15.32 7.11
C MET A 73 -3.66 -14.37 7.50
N LEU A 74 -4.83 -14.50 6.87
CA LEU A 74 -5.99 -13.67 7.17
C LEU A 74 -6.54 -13.99 8.57
N LYS A 75 -6.65 -15.27 8.95
CA LYS A 75 -7.03 -15.66 10.32
C LYS A 75 -6.05 -15.11 11.37
N GLU A 76 -4.75 -15.18 11.12
CA GLU A 76 -3.73 -14.60 12.01
C GLU A 76 -3.90 -13.07 12.14
N SER A 77 -4.20 -12.39 11.04
CA SER A 77 -4.42 -10.94 11.04
C SER A 77 -5.69 -10.55 11.82
N LEU A 78 -6.78 -11.30 11.65
CA LEU A 78 -8.03 -11.08 12.38
C LEU A 78 -7.86 -11.33 13.88
N LYS A 79 -7.12 -12.38 14.26
CA LYS A 79 -6.77 -12.65 15.66
C LYS A 79 -5.97 -11.48 16.26
N TRP A 80 -4.95 -11.01 15.55
CA TRP A 80 -4.17 -9.85 15.98
C TRP A 80 -5.04 -8.60 16.15
N ARG A 81 -6.00 -8.34 15.24
CA ARG A 81 -6.93 -7.20 15.39
C ARG A 81 -7.81 -7.31 16.63
N LEU A 82 -8.30 -8.50 16.99
CA LEU A 82 -9.07 -8.70 18.21
C LEU A 82 -8.25 -8.42 19.47
N GLU A 83 -6.97 -8.80 19.46
CA GLU A 83 -6.07 -8.65 20.61
C GLU A 83 -5.48 -7.24 20.72
N TYR A 84 -5.01 -6.67 19.62
CA TYR A 84 -4.30 -5.39 19.57
C TYR A 84 -5.24 -4.19 19.44
N LYS A 85 -6.39 -4.37 18.80
CA LYS A 85 -7.46 -3.37 18.61
C LYS A 85 -6.94 -2.04 18.03
N PRO A 86 -6.36 -2.07 16.82
CA PRO A 86 -5.82 -0.86 16.21
C PRO A 86 -6.86 0.26 16.04
N GLU A 87 -8.14 -0.08 15.91
CA GLU A 87 -9.25 0.87 15.83
C GLU A 87 -9.53 1.64 17.13
N GLU A 88 -8.96 1.22 18.26
CA GLU A 88 -9.12 1.89 19.57
C GLU A 88 -7.96 2.86 19.87
N ILE A 89 -6.95 2.99 18.99
CA ILE A 89 -5.82 3.91 19.18
C ILE A 89 -6.30 5.35 18.99
N ARG A 90 -6.09 6.20 20.00
CA ARG A 90 -6.46 7.61 19.94
C ARG A 90 -5.25 8.52 19.72
N TRP A 91 -5.51 9.78 19.37
CA TRP A 91 -4.45 10.78 19.18
C TRP A 91 -3.59 10.95 20.44
N GLU A 92 -4.21 10.96 21.62
CA GLU A 92 -3.51 11.16 22.88
C GLU A 92 -2.52 10.02 23.19
N ASP A 93 -2.76 8.82 22.65
CA ASP A 93 -1.84 7.68 22.77
C ASP A 93 -0.53 7.88 21.99
N ILE A 94 -0.55 8.72 20.95
CA ILE A 94 0.53 8.80 19.94
C ILE A 94 1.03 10.22 19.68
N ALA A 95 0.43 11.25 20.28
CA ALA A 95 0.78 12.66 20.05
C ALA A 95 2.28 12.93 20.26
N GLN A 96 2.86 12.37 21.33
CA GLN A 96 4.30 12.47 21.59
C GLN A 96 5.14 11.79 20.49
N GLU A 97 4.68 10.67 19.93
CA GLU A 97 5.39 10.00 18.82
C GLU A 97 5.28 10.81 17.51
N ALA A 98 4.19 11.55 17.34
CA ALA A 98 3.88 12.31 16.12
C ALA A 98 4.54 13.70 16.05
N GLU A 99 4.98 14.25 17.18
CA GLU A 99 5.43 15.64 17.35
C GLU A 99 6.43 16.13 16.29
N THR A 100 7.35 15.29 15.84
CA THR A 100 8.38 15.68 14.86
C THR A 100 8.00 15.48 13.40
N GLY A 101 6.81 14.91 13.12
CA GLY A 101 6.41 14.58 11.76
C GLY A 101 7.33 13.54 11.10
N LYS A 102 7.83 12.59 11.90
CA LYS A 102 8.70 11.48 11.44
C LYS A 102 7.97 10.47 10.57
N ILE A 103 6.64 10.44 10.63
CA ILE A 103 5.76 9.74 9.68
C ILE A 103 4.58 10.68 9.42
N TYR A 104 4.18 10.87 8.17
CA TYR A 104 2.98 11.62 7.82
C TYR A 104 2.46 11.20 6.44
N ARG A 105 1.18 11.44 6.19
CA ARG A 105 0.56 11.28 4.88
C ARG A 105 0.85 12.53 4.06
N SER A 106 1.46 12.38 2.88
CA SER A 106 1.66 13.50 1.97
C SER A 106 0.32 13.90 1.35
N THR A 107 0.18 15.19 1.05
CA THR A 107 -0.93 15.72 0.24
C THR A 107 -0.78 15.34 -1.24
N SER A 108 0.44 15.01 -1.66
CA SER A 108 0.74 14.57 -3.03
C SER A 108 0.25 13.14 -3.26
N ILE A 109 -0.35 12.91 -4.42
CA ILE A 109 -0.61 11.59 -4.98
C ILE A 109 0.42 11.29 -6.06
N ASP A 110 0.73 10.01 -6.25
CA ASP A 110 1.56 9.62 -7.38
C ASP A 110 0.74 9.60 -8.69
N LYS A 111 1.42 9.45 -9.83
CA LYS A 111 0.80 9.42 -11.18
C LYS A 111 -0.16 8.24 -11.38
N HIS A 112 -0.16 7.26 -10.49
CA HIS A 112 -1.11 6.15 -10.47
C HIS A 112 -2.26 6.40 -9.50
N GLY A 113 -2.40 7.62 -8.99
CA GLY A 113 -3.41 8.02 -8.03
C GLY A 113 -3.12 7.52 -6.62
N ARG A 114 -1.91 7.04 -6.32
CA ARG A 114 -1.63 6.41 -5.02
C ARG A 114 -1.28 7.39 -3.92
N THR A 115 -1.91 7.22 -2.76
CA THR A 115 -1.54 7.87 -1.50
C THR A 115 -0.11 7.53 -1.08
N VAL A 116 0.62 8.56 -0.65
CA VAL A 116 2.02 8.47 -0.22
C VAL A 116 2.13 8.63 1.30
N LEU A 117 2.71 7.64 1.95
CA LEU A 117 3.11 7.75 3.36
C LEU A 117 4.61 8.04 3.45
N VAL A 118 4.94 9.22 3.92
CA VAL A 118 6.32 9.67 4.07
C VAL A 118 6.84 9.26 5.44
N MET A 119 8.06 8.71 5.46
CA MET A 119 8.80 8.41 6.70
C MET A 119 10.15 9.12 6.69
N ARG A 120 10.43 9.85 7.77
CA ARG A 120 11.66 10.60 8.04
C ARG A 120 12.35 10.04 9.30
N PRO A 121 13.08 8.91 9.21
CA PRO A 121 13.71 8.29 10.37
C PRO A 121 14.67 9.19 11.14
N SER A 122 15.29 10.16 10.46
CA SER A 122 16.18 11.17 11.06
C SER A 122 15.47 12.09 12.06
N ARG A 123 14.12 12.15 12.05
CA ARG A 123 13.31 12.93 12.98
C ARG A 123 12.85 12.12 14.21
N GLN A 124 13.52 11.01 14.53
CA GLN A 124 13.18 10.22 15.71
C GLN A 124 13.31 11.05 16.99
N ASN A 125 12.25 11.04 17.81
CA ASN A 125 12.15 11.83 19.05
C ASN A 125 11.90 11.00 20.30
N THR A 126 11.58 9.71 20.17
CA THR A 126 11.29 8.82 21.30
C THR A 126 12.19 7.59 21.30
N LYS A 127 12.24 6.89 22.44
CA LYS A 127 12.95 5.60 22.61
C LYS A 127 12.00 4.41 22.76
N SER A 128 10.70 4.65 22.90
CA SER A 128 9.72 3.59 23.18
C SER A 128 9.39 2.81 21.92
N THR A 129 9.93 1.60 21.77
CA THR A 129 9.58 0.72 20.64
C THR A 129 8.08 0.44 20.56
N LYS A 130 7.41 0.26 21.71
CA LYS A 130 5.97 0.04 21.77
C LYS A 130 5.19 1.27 21.28
N GLY A 131 5.61 2.47 21.67
CA GLY A 131 5.03 3.73 21.21
C GLY A 131 5.21 3.92 19.71
N GLN A 132 6.43 3.68 19.21
CA GLN A 132 6.76 3.78 17.78
C GLN A 132 5.96 2.81 16.92
N ILE A 133 5.79 1.54 17.36
CA ILE A 133 4.93 0.57 16.67
C ILE A 133 3.47 1.04 16.68
N LYS A 134 2.96 1.51 17.82
CA LYS A 134 1.59 2.02 17.93
C LYS A 134 1.35 3.21 16.99
N TYR A 135 2.30 4.15 16.93
CA TYR A 135 2.23 5.29 16.03
C TYR A 135 2.26 4.86 14.56
N LEU A 136 3.12 3.92 14.18
CA LEU A 136 3.16 3.37 12.82
C LEU A 136 1.83 2.71 12.44
N VAL A 137 1.25 1.89 13.32
CA VAL A 137 -0.06 1.27 13.10
C VAL A 137 -1.14 2.33 12.93
N TYR A 138 -1.18 3.34 13.80
CA TYR A 138 -2.11 4.46 13.68
C TYR A 138 -2.00 5.17 12.33
N CYS A 139 -0.79 5.49 11.87
CA CYS A 139 -0.57 6.12 10.57
C CYS A 139 -1.04 5.25 9.41
N MET A 140 -0.82 3.94 9.47
CA MET A 140 -1.24 3.01 8.41
C MET A 140 -2.76 2.84 8.37
N GLU A 141 -3.43 2.69 9.52
CA GLU A 141 -4.90 2.56 9.56
C GLU A 141 -5.58 3.83 9.02
N ASN A 142 -5.11 5.01 9.43
CA ASN A 142 -5.63 6.28 8.92
C ASN A 142 -5.33 6.49 7.43
N ALA A 143 -4.21 6.00 6.94
CA ALA A 143 -3.93 6.06 5.51
C ALA A 143 -4.86 5.15 4.70
N ILE A 144 -5.16 3.94 5.20
CA ILE A 144 -6.07 2.98 4.54
C ILE A 144 -7.51 3.48 4.52
N LEU A 145 -7.99 4.10 5.61
CA LEU A 145 -9.37 4.64 5.68
C LEU A 145 -9.64 5.77 4.69
N ASN A 146 -8.59 6.47 4.26
CA ASN A 146 -8.67 7.58 3.32
C ASN A 146 -8.29 7.18 1.89
N LEU A 147 -8.18 5.89 1.60
CA LEU A 147 -7.96 5.43 0.22
C LEU A 147 -9.26 5.62 -0.60
N PRO A 148 -9.16 6.14 -1.84
CA PRO A 148 -10.23 6.07 -2.81
C PRO A 148 -10.77 4.63 -2.95
N PRO A 149 -12.07 4.42 -3.21
CA PRO A 149 -12.69 3.08 -3.28
C PRO A 149 -12.02 2.11 -4.26
N ASP A 150 -11.36 2.65 -5.29
CA ASP A 150 -10.65 1.94 -6.36
C ASP A 150 -9.14 1.74 -6.10
N GLN A 151 -8.60 2.30 -5.00
CA GLN A 151 -7.18 2.26 -4.73
C GLN A 151 -6.84 1.29 -3.58
N GLU A 152 -6.16 0.20 -3.93
CA GLU A 152 -5.85 -0.88 -2.97
C GLU A 152 -4.40 -0.90 -2.47
N GLN A 153 -3.58 0.08 -2.85
CA GLN A 153 -2.13 0.09 -2.60
C GLN A 153 -1.68 1.44 -2.06
N MET A 154 -0.83 1.41 -1.03
CA MET A 154 -0.09 2.55 -0.51
C MET A 154 1.42 2.27 -0.65
N VAL A 155 2.21 3.32 -0.88
CA VAL A 155 3.67 3.24 -0.94
C VAL A 155 4.25 3.47 0.46
N VAL A 156 5.00 2.49 1.00
CA VAL A 156 5.61 2.53 2.35
C VAL A 156 7.05 1.99 2.31
N LYS A 157 7.96 2.59 3.09
CA LYS A 157 9.39 2.23 3.28
C LYS A 157 9.77 2.48 4.76
N PRO A 158 10.66 1.74 5.46
CA PRO A 158 11.37 0.48 5.17
C PRO A 158 11.26 -0.61 6.28
N PHE A 159 11.04 -1.87 5.89
CA PHE A 159 11.62 -3.14 6.41
C PHE A 159 11.17 -4.22 5.41
N LEU A 160 12.07 -4.90 4.69
CA LEU A 160 11.71 -5.51 3.40
C LEU A 160 12.06 -7.00 3.28
N GLU A 161 11.03 -7.82 3.11
CA GLU A 161 11.10 -9.18 2.54
C GLU A 161 11.38 -9.08 1.02
N PRO A 162 11.91 -10.11 0.32
CA PRO A 162 12.28 -10.03 -1.10
C PRO A 162 11.20 -9.44 -2.04
N LYS A 163 9.92 -9.68 -1.79
CA LYS A 163 8.84 -9.05 -2.59
C LYS A 163 8.71 -7.56 -2.31
N THR A 164 8.99 -7.13 -1.09
CA THR A 164 8.98 -5.71 -0.71
C THR A 164 10.26 -5.02 -1.17
N TYR A 165 11.41 -5.72 -1.22
CA TYR A 165 12.66 -5.19 -1.77
C TYR A 165 12.48 -4.71 -3.21
N ASN A 166 11.83 -5.52 -4.05
CA ASN A 166 11.56 -5.15 -5.45
C ASN A 166 10.64 -3.92 -5.61
N LYS A 167 9.84 -3.61 -4.58
CA LYS A 167 8.95 -2.45 -4.56
C LYS A 167 9.65 -1.19 -4.03
N VAL A 168 10.79 -1.33 -3.37
CA VAL A 168 11.54 -0.18 -2.87
C VAL A 168 12.55 0.26 -3.91
N LYS A 169 12.35 1.51 -4.36
CA LYS A 169 13.32 2.22 -5.19
C LYS A 169 14.13 3.14 -4.29
N PHE A 170 15.45 3.02 -4.37
CA PHE A 170 16.36 3.97 -3.74
C PHE A 170 16.54 5.14 -4.69
N VAL A 171 16.27 6.34 -4.19
CA VAL A 171 16.36 7.57 -4.98
C VAL A 171 17.20 8.59 -4.23
N TYR A 172 18.08 9.22 -4.98
CA TYR A 172 19.03 10.23 -4.54
C TYR A 172 18.87 11.45 -5.44
N ALA A 173 18.71 12.63 -4.83
CA ALA A 173 18.43 13.87 -5.57
C ALA A 173 19.59 14.30 -6.48
N ASP A 174 20.80 13.87 -6.15
CA ASP A 174 22.05 14.13 -6.85
C ASP A 174 22.40 13.09 -7.92
N ASP A 175 21.67 11.97 -8.00
CA ASP A 175 21.84 10.95 -9.05
C ASP A 175 20.71 11.05 -10.08
N LEU A 176 21.06 11.53 -11.29
CA LEU A 176 20.15 11.70 -12.43
C LEU A 176 19.39 10.42 -12.80
N ASN A 177 19.99 9.24 -12.66
CA ASN A 177 19.33 7.97 -12.99
C ASN A 177 18.19 7.68 -12.02
N THR A 178 18.38 8.04 -10.76
CA THR A 178 17.37 7.81 -9.73
C THR A 178 16.37 8.95 -9.62
N LYS A 179 16.76 10.18 -9.96
CA LYS A 179 15.85 11.32 -10.09
C LYS A 179 14.73 11.04 -11.09
N LYS A 180 15.07 10.39 -12.22
CA LYS A 180 14.09 9.97 -13.22
C LYS A 180 13.02 9.04 -12.65
N ILE A 181 13.34 8.22 -11.65
CA ILE A 181 12.35 7.35 -10.98
C ILE A 181 11.29 8.18 -10.26
N VAL A 182 11.70 9.27 -9.60
CA VAL A 182 10.75 10.20 -8.95
C VAL A 182 9.95 10.95 -9.99
N GLU A 183 10.58 11.45 -11.06
CA GLU A 183 9.89 12.10 -12.18
C GLU A 183 8.88 11.17 -12.87
N ASP A 184 9.17 9.87 -12.99
CA ASP A 184 8.27 8.89 -13.59
C ASP A 184 7.09 8.54 -12.68
N LEU A 185 7.26 8.64 -11.36
CA LEU A 185 6.23 8.28 -10.37
C LEU A 185 5.39 9.47 -9.92
N PHE A 186 5.95 10.68 -9.87
CA PHE A 186 5.34 11.85 -9.25
C PHE A 186 5.21 13.00 -10.25
N ASP A 187 4.18 13.83 -10.04
CA ASP A 187 4.13 15.16 -10.62
C ASP A 187 5.10 16.06 -9.84
N MET A 188 6.12 16.58 -10.52
CA MET A 188 7.19 17.35 -9.88
C MET A 188 6.68 18.68 -9.33
N ASP A 189 5.61 19.24 -9.90
CA ASP A 189 5.04 20.50 -9.42
C ASP A 189 4.18 20.33 -8.16
N GLN A 190 3.78 19.09 -7.86
CA GLN A 190 3.00 18.74 -6.67
C GLN A 190 3.84 18.02 -5.61
N LEU A 191 5.10 17.68 -5.91
CA LEU A 191 5.99 16.98 -5.01
C LEU A 191 6.73 17.97 -4.11
N GLU A 192 6.81 17.66 -2.81
CA GLU A 192 7.53 18.51 -1.86
C GLU A 192 9.00 18.69 -2.26
N SER A 193 9.53 19.90 -2.12
CA SER A 193 10.94 20.23 -2.37
C SER A 193 11.93 19.36 -1.58
N ALA A 194 11.55 18.90 -0.39
CA ALA A 194 12.35 17.95 0.40
C ALA A 194 12.61 16.60 -0.31
N PHE A 195 11.82 16.28 -1.34
CA PHE A 195 11.98 15.09 -2.20
C PHE A 195 12.43 15.43 -3.62
N GLY A 196 12.84 16.68 -3.87
CA GLY A 196 13.33 17.15 -5.17
C GLY A 196 12.24 17.67 -6.12
N GLY A 197 11.02 17.91 -5.63
CA GLY A 197 9.96 18.57 -6.39
C GLY A 197 10.04 20.10 -6.37
N ASN A 198 9.15 20.74 -7.13
CA ASN A 198 9.09 22.19 -7.32
C ASN A 198 8.08 22.86 -6.39
N ASP A 199 7.35 22.08 -5.56
CA ASP A 199 6.38 22.66 -4.63
C ASP A 199 7.11 23.44 -3.52
N ASN A 200 6.94 24.76 -3.57
CA ASN A 200 7.50 25.73 -2.63
C ASN A 200 6.53 26.04 -1.46
N MET A 201 5.39 25.35 -1.36
CA MET A 201 4.67 25.28 -0.09
C MET A 201 5.59 24.56 0.90
N GLY A 202 6.23 25.31 1.79
CA GLY A 202 7.19 24.78 2.75
C GLY A 202 6.66 23.52 3.42
N SER A 203 7.56 22.53 3.67
CA SER A 203 7.21 21.27 4.34
C SER A 203 6.17 21.55 5.42
N PRO A 204 5.04 20.82 5.49
CA PRO A 204 3.99 21.14 6.45
C PRO A 204 4.61 21.14 7.84
N SER A 205 4.92 22.34 8.30
CA SER A 205 5.50 22.63 9.62
C SER A 205 4.38 22.70 10.65
N HIS A 206 3.14 22.65 10.16
CA HIS A 206 1.92 22.53 10.92
C HIS A 206 1.22 21.30 10.39
N GLN A 207 1.33 20.24 11.19
CA GLN A 207 0.28 19.26 11.47
C GLN A 207 -0.91 19.37 10.51
N VAL A 208 -0.95 18.50 9.51
CA VAL A 208 -2.27 18.02 9.09
C VAL A 208 -2.70 17.13 10.24
N GLU A 209 -3.40 17.70 11.22
CA GLU A 209 -4.38 16.91 11.95
C GLU A 209 -5.09 16.09 10.85
N PRO A 210 -5.13 14.75 10.93
CA PRO A 210 -6.08 14.06 10.07
C PRO A 210 -7.41 14.75 10.37
N GLU A 211 -8.02 15.36 9.36
CA GLU A 211 -9.34 15.98 9.44
C GLU A 211 -10.32 14.84 9.79
N VAL A 212 -10.36 14.49 11.08
CA VAL A 212 -11.04 13.35 11.66
C VAL A 212 -11.49 13.81 13.04
N VAL A 213 -12.72 14.33 13.03
CA VAL A 213 -13.68 14.23 14.14
C VAL A 213 -13.38 15.16 15.34
N SER A 214 -13.58 16.46 15.14
CA SER A 214 -13.86 17.38 16.27
C SER A 214 -15.34 17.40 16.70
N SER A 215 -16.20 16.60 16.06
CA SER A 215 -17.57 16.39 16.52
C SER A 215 -17.85 14.90 16.49
N GLY A 216 -18.25 14.32 17.62
CA GLY A 216 -18.51 12.89 17.82
C GLY A 216 -19.66 12.28 17.00
N GLU A 217 -19.69 12.53 15.69
CA GLU A 217 -20.55 11.86 14.73
C GLU A 217 -19.69 11.03 13.79
N LYS A 218 -19.81 9.71 13.92
CA LYS A 218 -19.49 8.80 12.82
C LYS A 218 -20.38 9.17 11.64
N VAL A 219 -19.79 9.63 10.54
CA VAL A 219 -20.50 9.70 9.27
C VAL A 219 -20.71 8.27 8.80
N LEU A 220 -21.86 7.71 9.15
CA LEU A 220 -22.50 6.66 8.38
C LEU A 220 -22.75 7.22 6.99
N ALA A 221 -22.33 6.48 5.97
CA ALA A 221 -22.71 6.76 4.59
C ALA A 221 -24.24 6.84 4.52
N SER A 222 -24.76 8.05 4.38
CA SER A 222 -26.16 8.28 4.06
C SER A 222 -26.27 8.40 2.55
N ASP A 223 -27.06 7.48 2.01
CA ASP A 223 -27.51 7.40 0.63
C ASP A 223 -28.07 8.75 0.17
N GLY A 224 -27.45 9.31 -0.86
CA GLY A 224 -27.92 10.50 -1.52
C GLY A 224 -29.08 10.18 -2.44
N SER A 225 -30.30 10.17 -1.91
CA SER A 225 -31.50 10.40 -2.71
C SER A 225 -32.16 11.70 -2.27
N LYS A 226 -31.87 12.75 -3.04
CA LYS A 226 -32.58 14.02 -3.03
C LYS A 226 -34.07 13.76 -3.33
N HIS A 227 -34.99 14.27 -2.52
CA HIS A 227 -36.22 14.91 -3.00
C HIS A 227 -36.58 16.05 -2.03
N ALA A 228 -36.74 17.23 -2.60
CA ALA A 228 -37.10 18.49 -1.96
C ALA A 228 -38.58 18.52 -1.58
N ILE A 229 -38.89 19.15 -0.42
CA ILE A 229 -39.78 20.31 -0.30
C ILE A 229 -39.14 21.24 0.73
#